data_AF-A0A947XXG5-F1
#
_entry.id   AF-A0A947XXG5-F1
#
_cell.length_a   1.000
_cell.length_b   1.000
_cell.length_c   1.000
_cell.angle_alpha   90.00
_cell.angle_beta   90.00
_cell.angle_gamma   90.00
#
_symmetry.space_group_name_H-M   'P 1'
#
loop_
_entity.id
_entity.type
_entity.pdbx_description
1 polymer ?
#
loop_
_entity_poly.entity_id
_entity_poly.type
_entity_poly.pdbx_seq_one_letter_code
_entity_poly.pdbx_strand_id
1 'polypeptide(L)' 'RSLSLASEEEAIARVAMRVRQGGHNIPPEVIRRRFVSGVKNFHDVYRSRVDFWQWFDNSGPAPQLREEGENP' A
#
# COMPACT_ATOMS: atom_id res chain seq x y z
N ARG A 1 -4.04 7.01 7.41
CA ARG A 1 -3.25 7.24 6.17
C ARG A 1 -2.91 5.89 5.55
N SER A 2 -3.34 5.63 4.31
CA SER A 2 -2.97 4.44 3.54
C SER A 2 -2.11 4.83 2.34
N LEU A 3 -1.14 3.98 2.00
CA LEU A 3 -0.16 4.21 0.95
C LEU A 3 -0.32 3.13 -0.12
N SER A 4 -0.71 3.53 -1.33
CA SER A 4 -0.83 2.63 -2.49
C SER A 4 0.40 2.69 -3.37
N LEU A 5 0.65 1.60 -4.09
CA LEU A 5 1.58 1.54 -5.23
C LEU A 5 0.78 1.27 -6.49
N ALA A 6 1.39 1.46 -7.66
CA ALA A 6 0.70 1.29 -8.94
C ALA A 6 0.37 -0.17 -9.25
N SER A 7 1.18 -1.13 -8.76
CA SER A 7 0.95 -2.55 -8.99
C SER A 7 1.60 -3.47 -7.97
N GLU A 8 1.22 -4.75 -8.02
CA GLU A 8 1.86 -5.83 -7.27
C GLU A 8 3.34 -6.01 -7.67
N GLU A 9 3.64 -5.86 -8.95
CA GLU A 9 5.00 -5.93 -9.50
C GLU A 9 5.88 -4.83 -8.94
N GLU A 10 5.34 -3.62 -8.74
CA GLU A 10 6.05 -2.53 -8.10
C GLU A 10 6.36 -2.85 -6.63
N ALA A 11 5.39 -3.44 -5.91
CA ALA A 11 5.60 -3.89 -4.54
C ALA A 11 6.71 -4.95 -4.44
N ILE A 12 6.73 -5.91 -5.38
CA ILE A 12 7.77 -6.94 -5.49
C ILE A 12 9.13 -6.30 -5.77
N ALA A 13 9.22 -5.39 -6.75
CA ALA A 13 10.45 -4.70 -7.10
C ALA A 13 11.02 -3.92 -5.90
N ARG A 14 10.17 -3.23 -5.13
CA ARG A 14 10.58 -2.51 -3.92
C ARG A 14 11.07 -3.44 -2.81
N VAL A 15 10.45 -4.61 -2.62
CA VAL A 15 10.98 -5.61 -1.68
C VAL A 15 12.33 -6.13 -2.16
N ALA A 16 12.46 -6.51 -3.43
CA ALA A 16 13.72 -7.00 -3.99
C ALA A 16 14.86 -5.98 -3.82
N MET A 17 14.59 -4.69 -4.01
CA MET A 17 15.56 -3.62 -3.76
C MET A 17 16.01 -3.56 -2.30
N ARG A 18 15.09 -3.65 -1.33
CA ARG A 18 15.44 -3.67 0.09
C ARG A 18 16.23 -4.92 0.48
N VAL A 19 15.91 -6.07 -0.11
CA VAL A 19 16.68 -7.31 0.10
C VAL A 19 18.12 -7.16 -0.39
N ARG A 20 18.34 -6.55 -1.56
CA ARG A 20 19.69 -6.24 -2.06
C ARG A 20 20.47 -5.30 -1.13
N GLN A 21 19.79 -4.48 -0.34
CA GLN A 21 20.37 -3.60 0.67
C GLN A 21 20.51 -4.26 2.06
N GLY A 22 20.31 -5.57 2.16
CA GLY A 22 20.45 -6.34 3.41
C GLY A 22 19.15 -6.56 4.19
N GLY A 23 17.99 -6.24 3.60
CA GLY A 23 16.67 -6.48 4.20
C GLY A 23 16.21 -7.94 4.16
N HIS A 24 15.14 -8.25 4.92
CA HIS A 24 14.54 -9.58 4.94
C HIS A 24 13.75 -9.89 3.66
N ASN A 25 13.93 -11.09 3.12
CA ASN A 25 13.22 -11.55 1.93
C ASN A 25 11.78 -11.95 2.26
N ILE A 26 10.85 -11.54 1.41
CA ILE A 26 9.44 -11.96 1.46
C ILE A 26 9.12 -12.59 0.10
N PRO A 27 8.54 -13.80 0.06
CA PRO A 27 8.20 -14.43 -1.22
C PRO A 27 7.23 -13.60 -2.06
N PRO A 28 7.39 -13.54 -3.40
CA PRO A 28 6.53 -12.74 -4.28
C PRO A 28 5.04 -13.03 -4.14
N GLU A 29 4.64 -14.28 -3.99
CA GLU A 29 3.24 -14.70 -3.79
C GLU A 29 2.63 -14.15 -2.50
N VAL A 30 3.43 -14.01 -1.44
CA VAL A 30 3.00 -13.38 -0.19
C VAL A 30 2.82 -11.88 -0.40
N ILE A 31 3.71 -11.24 -1.15
CA ILE A 31 3.63 -9.81 -1.48
C ILE A 31 2.37 -9.52 -2.29
N ARG A 32 2.10 -10.29 -3.36
CA ARG A 32 0.89 -10.21 -4.20
C ARG A 32 -0.39 -10.30 -3.37
N ARG A 33 -0.50 -11.38 -2.59
CA ARG A 33 -1.66 -11.60 -1.70
C ARG A 33 -1.87 -10.43 -0.75
N ARG A 34 -0.80 -9.92 -0.13
CA ARG A 34 -0.88 -8.80 0.82
C ARG A 34 -1.23 -7.49 0.13
N PHE A 35 -0.74 -7.24 -1.08
CA PHE A 35 -1.09 -6.05 -1.85
C PHE A 35 -2.60 -6.00 -2.09
N VAL A 36 -3.16 -7.07 -2.69
CA VAL A 36 -4.61 -7.17 -2.96
C VAL A 36 -5.43 -7.07 -1.67
N SER A 37 -5.06 -7.84 -0.65
CA SER A 37 -5.78 -7.83 0.63
C SER A 37 -5.71 -6.47 1.32
N GLY A 38 -4.58 -5.75 1.20
CA GLY A 38 -4.39 -4.44 1.80
C GLY A 38 -5.31 -3.38 1.20
N VAL A 39 -5.42 -3.35 -0.14
CA VAL A 39 -6.34 -2.47 -0.86
C VAL A 39 -7.79 -2.80 -0.48
N LYS A 40 -8.17 -4.08 -0.55
CA LYS A 40 -9.52 -4.54 -0.19
C LYS A 40 -9.88 -4.18 1.25
N ASN A 41 -8.99 -4.48 2.21
CA ASN A 41 -9.24 -4.18 3.62
C ASN A 41 -9.35 -2.67 3.87
N PHE A 42 -8.60 -1.84 3.14
CA PHE A 42 -8.77 -0.40 3.26
C PHE A 42 -10.18 0.03 2.85
N HIS A 43 -10.63 -0.35 1.65
CA HIS A 43 -11.94 0.07 1.16
C HIS A 43 -13.10 -0.52 1.97
N ASP A 44 -13.02 -1.80 2.33
CA ASP A 44 -14.13 -2.52 2.95
C ASP A 44 -14.21 -2.32 4.47
N VAL A 45 -13.07 -2.09 5.14
CA VAL A 45 -12.96 -2.18 6.60
C VAL A 45 -12.37 -0.94 7.22
N TYR A 46 -11.20 -0.50 6.77
CA TYR A 46 -10.48 0.56 7.48
C TYR A 46 -11.06 1.94 7.23
N ARG A 47 -11.45 2.22 5.98
CA ARG A 47 -11.98 3.52 5.56
C ARG A 47 -13.18 3.95 6.39
N SER A 48 -14.07 3.04 6.79
CA SER A 48 -15.30 3.33 7.55
C SER A 48 -15.15 3.30 9.07
N ARG A 49 -13.98 2.92 9.60
CA ARG A 49 -13.74 2.71 11.05
C ARG A 49 -12.92 3.80 11.72
N VAL A 50 -12.62 4.87 11.01
CA VAL A 50 -11.74 5.96 11.46
C VAL A 50 -12.43 7.29 11.19
N ASP A 51 -12.24 8.29 12.05
CA ASP A 51 -12.92 9.58 11.87
C ASP A 51 -12.44 10.31 10.62
N PHE A 52 -11.14 10.18 10.29
CA PHE A 52 -10.54 10.76 9.09
C PHE A 52 -9.60 9.76 8.39
N TRP A 53 -9.63 9.74 7.06
CA TRP A 53 -8.76 8.92 6.25
C TRP A 53 -8.22 9.67 5.03
N GLN A 54 -7.03 9.25 4.60
CA GLN A 54 -6.36 9.74 3.40
C GLN A 54 -5.71 8.57 2.67
N TRP A 55 -5.81 8.60 1.35
CA TRP A 55 -5.24 7.64 0.41
C TRP A 55 -4.21 8.33 -0.48
N PHE A 56 -2.97 7.87 -0.40
CA PHE A 56 -1.86 8.42 -1.17
C PHE A 56 -1.34 7.42 -2.20
N ASP A 57 -1.07 7.89 -3.40
CA ASP A 57 -0.28 7.19 -4.41
C ASP A 57 1.21 7.43 -4.15
N ASN A 58 1.97 6.34 -3.99
CA ASN A 58 3.40 6.35 -3.69
C ASN A 58 4.25 5.77 -4.83
N SER A 59 3.69 5.61 -6.03
CA SER A 59 4.42 5.11 -7.21
C SER A 59 5.50 6.09 -7.70
N GLY A 60 5.32 7.39 -7.41
CA GLY A 60 6.26 8.44 -7.76
C GLY A 60 7.37 8.72 -6.73
N PRO A 61 8.22 9.73 -6.99
CA PRO A 61 9.31 10.14 -6.10
C PRO A 61 8.81 10.76 -4.78
N ALA A 62 7.56 11.23 -4.75
CA ALA A 62 6.91 11.74 -3.55
C ALA A 62 5.46 11.22 -3.48
N PRO A 63 4.92 11.00 -2.27
CA PRO A 63 3.52 10.61 -2.10
C PRO A 63 2.57 11.69 -2.62
N GLN A 64 1.60 11.31 -3.45
CA GLN A 64 0.54 12.20 -3.95
C GLN A 64 -0.78 11.85 -3.28
N LEU A 65 -1.44 12.83 -2.65
CA LEU A 65 -2.78 12.63 -2.12
C LEU A 65 -3.75 12.41 -3.29
N ARG A 66 -4.51 11.31 -3.25
CA ARG A 66 -5.51 10.98 -4.28
C ARG A 66 -6.92 11.18 -3.77
N GLU A 67 -7.18 10.70 -2.56
CA GLU A 67 -8.50 10.80 -1.93
C GLU A 67 -8.34 11.04 -0.44
N GLU A 68 -9.30 11.75 0.14
CA GLU A 68 -9.48 11.86 1.58
C GLU A 68 -10.96 11.93 1.93
N GLY A 69 -11.27 11.72 3.20
CA GLY A 69 -12.62 11.88 3.70
C GLY A 69 -12.70 11.74 5.20
N GLU A 70 -13.82 12.23 5.73
CA GLU A 70 -14.21 12.11 7.13
C GLU A 70 -15.44 11.21 7.22
N ASN A 71 -15.49 10.35 8.24
CA ASN A 71 -16.70 9.64 8.58
C ASN A 71 -17.46 10.43 9.66
N PRO A 72 -18.80 10.44 9.60
CA PRO A 72 -19.64 11.06 10.61
C PRO A 72 -19.60 10.34 11.96
#